data_AF-A0A8S3FV22-F1
#
_entry.id   AF-A0A8S3FV22-F1
#
_cell.length_a   1.000
_cell.length_b   1.000
_cell.length_c   1.000
_cell.angle_alpha   90.00
_cell.angle_beta   90.00
_cell.angle_gamma   90.00
#
_symmetry.space_group_name_H-M   'P 1'
#
loop_
_entity.id
_entity.type
_entity.pdbx_description
1 polymer ?
#
loop_
_entity_poly.entity_id
_entity_poly.type
_entity_poly.pdbx_seq_one_letter_code
_entity_poly.pdbx_strand_id
1 'polypeptide(L)'
;MSNLTDLPKIPQRSPLYTFYSDRLRSYLTTSYMTPLPLKDQIRALQELKLVKSIRRKLKKYKLILRETDKSGVLHIGRIIDYERKAAEYRQKTGAYEELTSNPFNDIICNVTHLLNQLKMMKKISEWQRSKLIPIREKTELAYKYFLPKSHKKDTPLRPIVNTIHTATKKISQFLDKLIRPLFDRFVRQTTIVDGADLLDRLEKYIEKG
;
A
#
# COMPACT_ATOMS: atom_id res chain seq x y z
N MET A 1 32.53 -15.48 25.01
CA MET A 1 32.28 -14.03 25.08
C MET A 1 33.32 -13.35 24.22
N SER A 2 33.03 -13.10 22.94
CA SER A 2 33.90 -12.38 22.01
C SER A 2 33.52 -10.89 22.05
N ASN A 3 34.46 -10.07 22.50
CA ASN A 3 34.28 -8.63 22.68
C ASN A 3 33.92 -7.94 21.36
N LEU A 4 32.80 -7.22 21.37
CA LEU A 4 32.26 -6.44 20.25
C LEU A 4 32.99 -5.10 20.03
N THR A 5 34.25 -4.98 20.47
CA THR A 5 34.98 -3.69 20.53
C THR A 5 36.09 -3.53 19.51
N ASP A 6 36.42 -4.57 18.73
CA ASP A 6 37.46 -4.48 17.68
C ASP A 6 36.86 -4.30 16.29
N LEU A 7 36.08 -3.24 16.10
CA LEU A 7 35.89 -2.70 14.76
C LEU A 7 37.20 -2.02 14.33
N PRO A 8 37.74 -2.30 13.13
CA PRO A 8 38.97 -1.66 12.68
C PRO A 8 38.80 -0.14 12.73
N LYS A 9 39.60 0.52 13.57
CA LYS A 9 39.61 1.98 13.68
C LYS A 9 40.02 2.54 12.33
N ILE A 10 39.05 3.08 11.60
CA ILE A 10 39.26 3.73 10.32
C ILE A 10 40.28 4.86 10.55
N PRO A 11 41.43 4.86 9.84
CA PRO A 11 42.44 5.89 10.03
C PRO A 11 41.87 7.24 9.57
N GLN A 12 41.53 8.10 10.54
CA GLN A 12 40.91 9.41 10.30
C GLN A 12 41.80 10.39 9.50
N ARG A 13 43.07 10.05 9.26
CA ARG A 13 44.07 10.89 8.58
C ARG A 13 44.72 10.22 7.37
N SER A 14 44.06 9.24 6.74
CA SER A 14 44.54 8.69 5.46
C SER A 14 44.16 9.63 4.31
N PRO A 15 45.12 10.09 3.49
CA PRO A 15 44.83 10.93 2.32
C PRO A 15 43.81 10.31 1.36
N LEU A 16 43.83 8.98 1.22
CA LEU A 16 42.85 8.24 0.43
C LEU A 16 41.43 8.36 1.00
N TYR A 17 41.29 8.28 2.33
CA TYR A 17 39.99 8.42 2.98
C TYR A 17 39.41 9.82 2.76
N THR A 18 40.22 10.86 2.94
CA THR A 18 39.82 12.24 2.67
C THR A 18 39.39 12.41 1.22
N PHE A 19 40.16 11.90 0.26
CA PHE A 19 39.82 11.95 -1.17
C PHE A 19 38.46 11.33 -1.50
N TYR A 20 38.17 10.11 -1.01
CA TYR A 20 36.88 9.46 -1.27
C TYR A 20 35.73 10.13 -0.51
N SER A 21 35.95 10.58 0.72
CA SER A 21 34.98 11.35 1.50
C SER A 21 34.59 12.64 0.79
N ASP A 22 35.56 13.39 0.27
CA ASP A 22 35.33 14.65 -0.44
C ASP A 22 34.63 14.42 -1.78
N ARG A 23 34.99 13.34 -2.50
CA ARG A 23 34.31 12.96 -3.74
C ARG A 23 32.86 12.54 -3.50
N LEU A 24 32.60 11.78 -2.43
CA LEU A 24 31.24 11.39 -2.04
C LEU A 24 30.43 12.63 -1.61
N ARG A 25 31.03 13.53 -0.81
CA ARG A 25 30.41 14.79 -0.42
C ARG A 25 30.09 15.64 -1.64
N SER A 26 31.02 15.78 -2.59
CA SER A 26 30.81 16.50 -3.84
C SER A 26 29.68 15.89 -4.68
N TYR A 27 29.65 14.57 -4.81
CA TYR A 27 28.57 13.86 -5.52
C TYR A 27 27.21 14.06 -4.85
N LEU A 28 27.12 13.92 -3.53
CA LEU A 28 25.89 14.11 -2.78
C LEU A 28 25.42 15.57 -2.85
N THR A 29 26.33 16.54 -2.70
CA THR A 29 26.01 17.96 -2.87
C THR A 29 25.53 18.25 -4.28
N THR A 30 26.17 17.70 -5.31
CA THR A 30 25.76 17.90 -6.71
C THR A 30 24.41 17.25 -7.00
N SER A 31 24.14 16.07 -6.44
CA SER A 31 22.93 15.30 -6.73
C SER A 31 21.71 15.76 -5.94
N TYR A 32 21.91 16.26 -4.71
CA TYR A 32 20.81 16.54 -3.77
C TYR A 32 20.78 17.98 -3.24
N MET A 33 21.88 18.72 -3.34
CA MET A 33 21.99 20.09 -2.82
C MET A 33 22.13 21.13 -3.93
N THR A 34 22.21 20.72 -5.20
CA THR A 34 22.06 21.67 -6.30
C THR A 34 20.62 22.15 -6.34
N PRO A 35 20.38 23.47 -6.30
CA PRO A 35 19.03 23.99 -6.42
C PRO A 35 18.47 23.58 -7.78
N LEU A 36 17.19 23.20 -7.79
CA LEU A 36 16.47 22.87 -9.03
C LEU A 36 16.68 23.98 -10.08
N PRO A 37 16.90 23.65 -11.36
CA PRO A 37 16.99 24.66 -12.41
C PRO A 37 15.81 25.63 -12.35
N LEU A 38 16.05 26.93 -12.58
CA LEU A 38 15.00 27.96 -12.50
C LEU A 38 13.77 27.61 -13.35
N LYS A 39 13.98 26.98 -14.51
CA LYS A 39 12.92 26.48 -15.40
C LYS A 39 12.01 25.48 -14.69
N ASP A 40 12.58 24.54 -13.94
CA ASP A 40 11.83 23.53 -13.21
C ASP A 40 11.10 24.14 -12.01
N GLN A 41 11.71 25.12 -11.34
CA GLN A 41 11.03 25.87 -10.29
C GLN A 41 9.80 26.63 -10.82
N ILE A 42 9.94 27.33 -11.96
CA ILE A 42 8.83 28.05 -12.62
C ILE A 42 7.73 27.06 -13.04
N ARG A 43 8.11 25.93 -13.66
CA ARG A 43 7.18 24.87 -14.04
C ARG A 43 6.41 24.33 -12.84
N ALA A 44 7.10 24.01 -11.74
CA ALA A 44 6.47 23.52 -10.51
C ALA A 44 5.45 24.53 -9.95
N LEU A 45 5.76 25.83 -9.98
CA LEU A 45 4.84 26.89 -9.57
C LEU A 45 3.60 26.98 -10.49
N GLN A 46 3.78 26.82 -11.80
CA GLN A 46 2.68 26.80 -12.77
C GLN A 46 1.78 25.56 -12.56
N GLU A 47 2.37 24.38 -12.39
CA GLU A 47 1.65 23.14 -12.10
C GLU A 47 0.86 23.25 -10.79
N LEU A 48 1.46 23.83 -9.74
CA LEU A 48 0.77 24.10 -8.48
C LEU A 48 -0.44 25.02 -8.67
N LYS A 49 -0.30 26.10 -9.46
CA LYS A 49 -1.42 27.01 -9.78
C LYS A 49 -2.52 26.28 -10.56
N LEU A 50 -2.15 25.42 -11.51
CA LEU A 50 -3.09 24.61 -12.29
C LEU A 50 -3.86 23.64 -11.39
N VAL A 51 -3.18 22.88 -10.54
CA VAL A 51 -3.79 21.94 -9.59
C VAL A 51 -4.75 22.66 -8.64
N LYS A 52 -4.36 23.84 -8.12
CA LYS A 52 -5.25 24.68 -7.30
C LYS A 52 -6.50 25.13 -8.08
N SER A 53 -6.35 25.48 -9.36
CA SER A 53 -7.48 25.83 -10.23
C SER A 53 -8.43 24.66 -10.46
N ILE A 54 -7.89 23.47 -10.78
CA ILE A 54 -8.67 22.24 -10.96
C ILE A 54 -9.45 21.91 -9.69
N ARG A 55 -8.79 21.90 -8.52
CA ARG A 55 -9.45 21.63 -7.22
C ARG A 55 -10.60 22.59 -6.94
N ARG A 56 -10.43 23.89 -7.23
CA ARG A 56 -11.50 24.89 -7.10
C ARG A 56 -12.67 24.59 -8.03
N LYS A 57 -12.41 24.25 -9.29
CA LYS A 57 -13.47 23.90 -10.25
C LYS A 57 -14.23 22.64 -9.82
N LEU A 58 -13.52 21.59 -9.40
CA LEU A 58 -14.14 20.36 -8.89
C LEU A 58 -15.08 20.64 -7.71
N LYS A 59 -14.64 21.46 -6.75
CA LYS A 59 -15.48 21.85 -5.60
C LYS A 59 -16.67 22.71 -6.03
N LYS A 60 -16.46 23.73 -6.87
CA LYS A 60 -17.52 24.64 -7.35
C LYS A 60 -18.64 23.90 -8.08
N TYR A 61 -18.28 22.96 -8.95
CA TYR A 61 -19.23 22.23 -9.77
C TYR A 61 -19.67 20.89 -9.18
N LYS A 62 -19.31 20.61 -7.92
CA LYS A 62 -19.61 19.33 -7.23
C LYS A 62 -19.26 18.11 -8.09
N LEU A 63 -18.05 18.13 -8.66
CA LEU A 63 -17.53 17.07 -9.52
C LEU A 63 -16.57 16.17 -8.75
N ILE A 64 -16.58 14.89 -9.11
CA ILE A 64 -15.65 13.88 -8.62
C ILE A 64 -14.69 13.48 -9.74
N LEU A 65 -13.39 13.55 -9.46
CA LEU A 65 -12.31 13.08 -10.32
C LEU A 65 -11.77 11.77 -9.72
N ARG A 66 -11.83 10.67 -10.47
CA ARG A 66 -11.34 9.35 -10.05
C ARG A 66 -10.64 8.63 -11.18
N GLU A 67 -9.66 7.80 -10.84
CA GLU A 67 -9.15 6.81 -11.77
C GLU A 67 -10.20 5.76 -12.08
N THR A 68 -10.13 5.21 -13.29
CA THR A 68 -11.01 4.13 -13.74
C THR A 68 -10.40 2.77 -13.41
N ASP A 69 -11.28 1.78 -13.24
CA ASP A 69 -10.91 0.45 -12.74
C ASP A 69 -9.97 -0.37 -13.65
N LYS A 70 -9.98 -0.15 -14.98
CA LYS A 70 -9.20 -0.98 -15.93
C LYS A 70 -8.47 -0.21 -17.03
N SER A 71 -8.80 1.07 -17.23
CA SER A 71 -8.37 1.82 -18.42
C SER A 71 -7.28 2.84 -18.13
N GLY A 72 -6.85 3.01 -16.87
CA GLY A 72 -5.83 3.99 -16.49
C GLY A 72 -6.21 5.47 -16.76
N VAL A 73 -7.41 5.73 -17.27
CA VAL A 73 -7.92 7.06 -17.56
C VAL A 73 -8.64 7.64 -16.35
N LEU A 74 -8.71 8.98 -16.31
CA LEU A 74 -9.47 9.73 -15.33
C LEU A 74 -10.93 9.87 -15.75
N HIS A 75 -11.84 9.64 -14.82
CA HIS A 75 -13.26 9.87 -14.96
C HIS A 75 -13.67 11.11 -14.16
N ILE A 76 -14.35 12.04 -14.84
CA ILE A 76 -14.99 13.21 -14.22
C ILE A 76 -16.50 12.98 -14.23
N GLY A 77 -17.12 12.98 -13.06
CA GLY A 77 -18.58 12.86 -12.92
C GLY A 77 -19.14 13.81 -11.89
N ARG A 78 -20.46 13.88 -11.76
CA ARG A 78 -21.12 14.61 -10.66
C ARG A 78 -21.12 13.77 -9.40
N ILE A 79 -21.02 14.42 -8.24
CA ILE A 79 -21.10 13.74 -6.94
C ILE A 79 -22.46 13.06 -6.76
N ILE A 80 -23.55 13.70 -7.18
CA ILE A 80 -24.92 13.18 -7.05
C ILE A 80 -25.09 11.84 -7.78
N ASP A 81 -24.59 11.72 -9.01
CA ASP A 81 -24.66 10.47 -9.77
C ASP A 81 -23.89 9.33 -9.09
N TYR A 82 -22.78 9.68 -8.44
CA TYR A 82 -21.94 8.74 -7.73
C TYR A 82 -22.62 8.24 -6.45
N GLU A 83 -23.21 9.14 -5.67
CA GLU A 83 -23.98 8.82 -4.47
C GLU A 83 -25.21 7.97 -4.79
N ARG A 84 -25.96 8.33 -5.84
CA ARG A 84 -27.09 7.54 -6.34
C ARG A 84 -26.67 6.12 -6.70
N LYS A 85 -25.64 5.95 -7.52
CA LYS A 85 -25.12 4.62 -7.91
C LYS A 85 -24.60 3.82 -6.71
N ALA A 86 -24.01 4.48 -5.73
CA ALA A 86 -23.56 3.83 -4.49
C ALA A 86 -24.73 3.34 -3.64
N ALA A 87 -25.82 4.11 -3.56
CA ALA A 87 -27.06 3.72 -2.87
C ALA A 87 -27.77 2.56 -3.60
N GLU A 88 -27.89 2.63 -4.92
CA GLU A 88 -28.45 1.55 -5.75
C GLU A 88 -27.66 0.24 -5.57
N TYR A 89 -26.32 0.31 -5.55
CA TYR A 89 -25.48 -0.86 -5.30
C TYR A 89 -25.78 -1.46 -3.92
N ARG A 90 -25.90 -0.63 -2.89
CA ARG A 90 -26.18 -1.05 -1.51
C ARG A 90 -27.53 -1.76 -1.42
N GLN A 91 -28.58 -1.14 -1.95
CA GLN A 91 -29.94 -1.68 -1.94
C GLN A 91 -30.03 -2.99 -2.73
N LYS A 92 -29.38 -3.06 -3.90
CA LYS A 92 -29.40 -4.25 -4.76
C LYS A 92 -28.69 -5.46 -4.14
N THR A 93 -27.57 -5.22 -3.45
CA THR A 93 -26.70 -6.33 -2.97
C THR A 93 -26.91 -6.70 -1.52
N GLY A 94 -27.40 -5.80 -0.68
CA GLY A 94 -27.45 -5.99 0.78
C GLY A 94 -26.07 -6.20 1.42
N ALA A 95 -24.98 -5.99 0.67
CA ALA A 95 -23.62 -6.40 1.08
C ALA A 95 -22.98 -5.45 2.10
N TYR A 96 -23.56 -4.26 2.31
CA TYR A 96 -23.01 -3.25 3.19
C TYR A 96 -24.11 -2.47 3.90
N GLU A 97 -23.90 -2.20 5.18
CA GLU A 97 -24.70 -1.28 5.98
C GLU A 97 -23.94 0.02 6.28
N GLU A 98 -24.69 1.02 6.70
CA GLU A 98 -24.12 2.31 7.10
C GLU A 98 -23.82 2.27 8.60
N LEU A 99 -22.64 2.75 8.97
CA LEU A 99 -22.23 2.79 10.38
C LEU A 99 -22.98 3.90 11.11
N THR A 100 -23.54 3.58 12.27
CA THR A 100 -24.23 4.53 13.14
C THR A 100 -23.26 5.38 13.96
N SER A 101 -22.06 4.88 14.20
CA SER A 101 -20.99 5.56 14.97
C SER A 101 -19.61 5.19 14.42
N ASN A 102 -18.56 5.89 14.87
CA ASN A 102 -17.18 5.61 14.47
C ASN A 102 -16.55 4.55 15.39
N PRO A 103 -16.31 3.31 14.91
CA PRO A 103 -15.82 2.20 15.72
C PRO A 103 -14.28 2.17 15.84
N PHE A 104 -13.58 3.21 15.38
CA PHE A 104 -12.12 3.20 15.26
C PHE A 104 -11.40 2.89 16.58
N ASN A 105 -11.81 3.53 17.68
CA ASN A 105 -11.22 3.30 19.00
C ASN A 105 -11.48 1.87 19.48
N ASP A 106 -12.70 1.39 19.33
CA ASP A 106 -13.10 0.05 19.77
C ASP A 106 -12.29 -1.02 19.03
N ILE A 107 -12.11 -0.86 17.71
CA ILE A 107 -11.29 -1.76 16.90
C ILE A 107 -9.84 -1.78 17.40
N ILE A 108 -9.23 -0.62 17.66
CA ILE A 108 -7.85 -0.55 18.17
C ILE A 108 -7.73 -1.23 19.54
N CYS A 109 -8.67 -0.94 20.45
CA CYS A 109 -8.71 -1.54 21.78
C CYS A 109 -8.85 -3.07 21.69
N ASN A 110 -9.77 -3.56 20.87
CA ASN A 110 -10.01 -4.99 20.67
C ASN A 110 -8.79 -5.71 20.09
N VAL A 111 -8.16 -5.13 19.05
CA VAL A 111 -6.93 -5.69 18.46
C VAL A 111 -5.80 -5.72 19.49
N THR A 112 -5.63 -4.64 20.25
CA THR A 112 -4.58 -4.55 21.27
C THR A 112 -4.82 -5.56 22.39
N HIS A 113 -6.06 -5.70 22.84
CA HIS A 113 -6.46 -6.67 23.85
C HIS A 113 -6.18 -8.10 23.39
N LEU A 114 -6.60 -8.46 22.17
CA LEU A 114 -6.35 -9.78 21.59
C LEU A 114 -4.86 -10.10 21.53
N LEU A 115 -4.02 -9.18 21.05
CA LEU A 115 -2.57 -9.38 20.97
C LEU A 115 -1.93 -9.55 22.35
N ASN A 116 -2.41 -8.81 23.36
CA ASN A 116 -1.94 -8.96 24.74
C ASN A 116 -2.32 -10.34 25.30
N GLN A 117 -3.55 -10.81 25.06
CA GLN A 117 -3.98 -12.14 25.48
C GLN A 117 -3.16 -13.25 24.80
N LEU A 118 -2.94 -13.17 23.49
CA LEU A 118 -2.12 -14.14 22.77
C LEU A 118 -0.67 -14.20 23.29
N LYS A 119 -0.11 -13.06 23.69
CA LYS A 119 1.19 -13.02 24.38
C LYS A 119 1.13 -13.71 25.73
N MET A 120 0.13 -13.41 26.56
CA MET A 120 -0.02 -14.03 27.89
C MET A 120 -0.12 -15.56 27.79
N MET A 121 -0.84 -16.05 26.78
CA MET A 121 -0.96 -17.48 26.45
C MET A 121 0.29 -18.08 25.81
N LYS A 122 1.39 -17.31 25.65
CA LYS A 122 2.64 -17.70 24.98
C LYS A 122 2.42 -18.21 23.54
N LYS A 123 1.37 -17.76 22.86
CA LYS A 123 1.09 -18.10 21.45
C LYS A 123 1.88 -17.23 20.48
N ILE A 124 2.29 -16.03 20.93
CA ILE A 124 3.18 -15.12 20.20
C ILE A 124 4.28 -14.61 21.14
N SER A 125 5.44 -14.29 20.59
CA SER A 125 6.55 -13.67 21.31
C SER A 125 6.33 -12.16 21.52
N GLU A 126 7.11 -11.54 22.42
CA GLU A 126 7.05 -10.08 22.63
C GLU A 126 7.37 -9.31 21.35
N TRP A 127 8.38 -9.77 20.60
CA TRP A 127 8.76 -9.15 19.33
C TRP A 127 7.65 -9.27 18.27
N GLN A 128 6.95 -10.40 18.22
CA GLN A 128 5.80 -10.56 17.33
C GLN A 128 4.68 -9.60 17.73
N ARG A 129 4.34 -9.54 19.02
CA ARG A 129 3.36 -8.58 19.55
C ARG A 129 3.71 -7.14 19.19
N SER A 130 4.95 -6.70 19.44
CA SER A 130 5.36 -5.32 19.19
C SER A 130 5.31 -4.95 17.71
N LYS A 131 5.55 -5.91 16.81
CA LYS A 131 5.35 -5.70 15.37
C LYS A 131 3.88 -5.61 14.99
N LEU A 132 3.04 -6.47 15.56
CA LEU A 132 1.63 -6.61 15.20
C LEU A 132 0.74 -5.50 15.75
N ILE A 133 1.12 -4.90 16.87
CA ILE A 133 0.31 -3.87 17.51
C ILE A 133 0.10 -2.67 16.56
N PRO A 134 -1.15 -2.18 16.43
CA PRO A 134 -1.43 -1.00 15.62
C PRO A 134 -0.82 0.25 16.28
N ILE A 135 -0.26 1.14 15.45
CA ILE A 135 0.22 2.45 15.89
C ILE A 135 -0.88 3.44 15.59
N ARG A 136 -1.47 4.06 16.62
CA ARG A 136 -2.70 4.85 16.51
C ARG A 136 -2.60 5.95 15.45
N GLU A 137 -1.48 6.65 15.39
CA GLU A 137 -1.22 7.77 14.48
C GLU A 137 -1.07 7.34 13.02
N LYS A 138 -0.82 6.05 12.78
CA LYS A 138 -0.63 5.45 11.45
C LYS A 138 -1.76 4.49 11.07
N THR A 139 -2.79 4.40 11.91
CA THR A 139 -3.91 3.49 11.71
C THR A 139 -5.13 4.29 11.26
N GLU A 140 -5.84 3.77 10.27
CA GLU A 140 -7.04 4.38 9.71
C GLU A 140 -8.21 3.38 9.76
N LEU A 141 -9.43 3.91 9.80
CA LEU A 141 -10.63 3.08 9.66
C LEU A 141 -10.71 2.58 8.21
N ALA A 142 -11.12 1.32 8.04
CA ALA A 142 -11.42 0.81 6.70
C ALA A 142 -12.53 1.66 6.08
N TYR A 143 -12.33 2.11 4.85
CA TYR A 143 -13.35 2.91 4.16
C TYR A 143 -13.64 2.36 2.78
N LYS A 144 -14.89 2.52 2.38
CA LYS A 144 -15.39 2.11 1.07
C LYS A 144 -15.37 3.29 0.13
N TYR A 145 -14.87 3.07 -1.07
CA TYR A 145 -15.01 3.99 -2.19
C TYR A 145 -15.35 3.20 -3.45
N PHE A 146 -15.67 3.89 -4.54
CA PHE A 146 -16.01 3.24 -5.80
C PHE A 146 -15.13 3.71 -6.96
N LEU A 147 -14.80 2.76 -7.84
CA LEU A 147 -14.11 3.03 -9.09
C LEU A 147 -15.08 2.93 -10.28
N PRO A 148 -15.13 3.94 -11.17
CA PRO A 148 -15.95 3.89 -12.38
C PRO A 148 -15.46 2.81 -13.36
N LYS A 149 -16.39 2.01 -13.88
CA LYS A 149 -16.16 1.06 -14.97
C LYS A 149 -16.52 1.71 -16.31
N SER A 150 -15.68 2.61 -16.78
CA SER A 150 -15.84 3.38 -18.03
C SER A 150 -16.07 2.52 -19.29
N HIS A 151 -15.58 1.27 -19.29
CA HIS A 151 -15.74 0.31 -20.39
C HIS A 151 -17.09 -0.42 -20.41
N LYS A 152 -18.03 -0.08 -19.52
CA LYS A 152 -19.37 -0.68 -19.46
C LYS A 152 -20.45 0.38 -19.67
N LYS A 153 -21.56 -0.01 -20.29
CA LYS A 153 -22.74 0.86 -20.48
C LYS A 153 -23.17 1.46 -19.13
N ASP A 154 -23.52 2.76 -19.15
CA ASP A 154 -23.93 3.56 -17.99
C ASP A 154 -22.85 3.76 -16.91
N THR A 155 -21.61 3.33 -17.15
CA THR A 155 -20.45 3.50 -16.26
C THR A 155 -20.77 3.09 -14.82
N PRO A 156 -21.05 1.79 -14.55
CA PRO A 156 -21.34 1.30 -13.22
C PRO A 156 -20.12 1.43 -12.31
N LEU A 157 -20.38 1.42 -11.01
CA LEU A 157 -19.35 1.57 -9.98
C LEU A 157 -18.86 0.19 -9.47
N ARG A 158 -17.55 0.02 -9.32
CA ARG A 158 -16.95 -1.10 -8.57
C ARG A 158 -16.74 -0.66 -7.12
N PRO A 159 -17.34 -1.30 -6.12
CA PRO A 159 -16.98 -1.03 -4.73
C PRO A 159 -15.56 -1.52 -4.44
N ILE A 160 -14.79 -0.71 -3.73
CA ILE A 160 -13.47 -1.03 -3.20
C ILE A 160 -13.47 -0.72 -1.72
N VAL A 161 -12.98 -1.64 -0.90
CA VAL A 161 -12.76 -1.42 0.54
C VAL A 161 -11.27 -1.23 0.74
N ASN A 162 -10.86 -0.02 1.14
CA ASN A 162 -9.47 0.23 1.50
C ASN A 162 -9.20 -0.32 2.90
N THR A 163 -8.24 -1.24 3.01
CA THR A 163 -7.81 -1.83 4.28
C THR A 163 -6.31 -1.64 4.56
N ILE A 164 -5.61 -0.85 3.74
CA ILE A 164 -4.14 -0.75 3.75
C ILE A 164 -3.59 -0.27 5.11
N HIS A 165 -4.25 0.70 5.74
CA HIS A 165 -3.80 1.27 7.02
C HIS A 165 -4.65 0.81 8.22
N THR A 166 -5.39 -0.29 8.08
CA THR A 166 -6.28 -0.77 9.14
C THR A 166 -5.53 -1.46 10.28
N ALA A 167 -6.14 -1.48 11.47
CA ALA A 167 -5.55 -2.08 12.67
C ALA A 167 -5.20 -3.57 12.49
N THR A 168 -5.90 -4.27 11.60
CA THR A 168 -5.72 -5.71 11.34
C THR A 168 -4.76 -5.99 10.18
N LYS A 169 -4.27 -4.98 9.46
CA LYS A 169 -3.44 -5.20 8.26
C LYS A 169 -2.18 -6.02 8.55
N LYS A 170 -1.45 -5.66 9.62
CA LYS A 170 -0.22 -6.36 9.99
C LYS A 170 -0.48 -7.80 10.43
N ILE A 171 -1.60 -8.03 11.11
CA ILE A 171 -2.05 -9.37 11.50
C ILE A 171 -2.36 -10.20 10.25
N SER A 172 -3.10 -9.65 9.29
CA SER A 172 -3.37 -10.31 8.01
C SER A 172 -2.08 -10.66 7.26
N GLN A 173 -1.11 -9.74 7.19
CA GLN A 173 0.20 -10.01 6.57
C GLN A 173 1.01 -11.09 7.31
N PHE A 174 0.89 -11.13 8.64
CA PHE A 174 1.55 -12.15 9.44
C PHE A 174 0.93 -13.53 9.23
N LEU A 175 -0.41 -13.61 9.22
CA LEU A 175 -1.13 -14.85 8.91
C LEU A 175 -0.84 -15.33 7.49
N ASP A 176 -0.81 -14.42 6.51
CA ASP A 176 -0.44 -14.74 5.13
C ASP A 176 0.95 -15.40 5.08
N LYS A 177 1.95 -14.84 5.77
CA LYS A 177 3.29 -15.45 5.85
C LYS A 177 3.31 -16.84 6.48
N LEU A 178 2.43 -17.12 7.44
CA LEU A 178 2.33 -18.44 8.07
C LEU A 178 1.67 -19.47 7.14
N ILE A 179 0.63 -19.05 6.43
CA ILE A 179 -0.18 -19.93 5.57
C ILE A 179 0.48 -20.14 4.20
N ARG A 180 1.21 -19.14 3.69
CA ARG A 180 1.76 -19.11 2.34
C ARG A 180 2.57 -20.36 1.96
N PRO A 181 3.49 -20.89 2.79
CA PRO A 181 4.24 -22.09 2.43
C PRO A 181 3.36 -23.33 2.26
N LEU A 182 2.29 -23.45 3.07
CA LEU A 182 1.33 -24.53 2.95
C LEU A 182 0.54 -24.40 1.66
N PHE A 183 0.03 -23.19 1.40
CA PHE A 183 -0.70 -22.88 0.18
C PHE A 183 0.13 -23.16 -1.07
N ASP A 184 1.37 -22.65 -1.14
CA ASP A 184 2.26 -22.85 -2.29
C ASP A 184 2.56 -24.33 -2.54
N ARG A 185 2.68 -25.15 -1.48
CA ARG A 185 2.86 -26.60 -1.61
C ARG A 185 1.65 -27.28 -2.27
N PHE A 186 0.43 -26.91 -1.89
CA PHE A 186 -0.79 -27.46 -2.49
C PHE A 186 -1.02 -26.95 -3.92
N VAL A 187 -0.74 -25.67 -4.16
CA VAL A 187 -0.89 -25.04 -5.49
C VAL A 187 0.06 -25.67 -6.49
N ARG A 188 1.32 -25.93 -6.13
CA ARG A 188 2.27 -26.63 -7.01
C ARG A 188 1.78 -28.00 -7.48
N GLN A 189 0.92 -28.67 -6.73
CA GLN A 189 0.41 -29.99 -7.13
C GLN A 189 -0.79 -29.90 -8.07
N THR A 190 -1.55 -28.81 -8.01
CA THR A 190 -2.90 -28.73 -8.63
C THR A 190 -3.03 -27.64 -9.68
N THR A 191 -2.11 -26.68 -9.69
CA THR A 191 -2.21 -25.45 -10.48
C THR A 191 -0.87 -25.15 -11.14
N ILE A 192 -0.94 -24.64 -12.36
CA ILE A 192 0.19 -24.04 -13.08
C ILE A 192 0.33 -22.60 -12.59
N VAL A 193 1.50 -22.27 -12.05
CA VAL A 193 1.73 -20.96 -11.40
C VAL A 193 1.93 -19.86 -12.43
N ASP A 194 2.68 -20.14 -13.49
CA ASP A 194 2.96 -19.23 -14.59
C ASP A 194 3.37 -19.99 -15.87
N GLY A 195 3.74 -19.26 -16.91
CA GLY A 195 4.15 -19.86 -18.18
C GLY A 195 5.45 -20.66 -18.12
N ALA A 196 6.37 -20.35 -17.20
CA ALA A 196 7.60 -21.11 -17.04
C ALA A 196 7.32 -22.43 -16.31
N ASP A 197 6.53 -22.41 -15.23
CA ASP A 197 6.08 -23.62 -14.52
C ASP A 197 5.26 -24.55 -15.43
N LEU A 198 4.54 -24.01 -16.42
CA LEU A 198 3.88 -24.82 -17.45
C LEU A 198 4.90 -25.59 -18.30
N LEU A 199 5.90 -24.87 -18.84
CA LEU A 199 6.91 -25.45 -19.74
C LEU A 199 7.74 -26.53 -19.01
N ASP A 200 8.23 -26.23 -17.80
CA ASP A 200 9.00 -27.16 -16.96
C ASP A 200 8.23 -28.46 -16.66
N ARG A 201 6.90 -28.37 -16.53
CA ARG A 201 6.05 -29.55 -16.31
C ARG A 201 5.81 -30.34 -17.59
N LEU A 202 5.66 -29.67 -18.73
CA LEU A 202 5.47 -30.31 -20.02
C LEU A 202 6.72 -31.08 -20.46
N GLU A 203 7.92 -30.54 -20.21
CA GLU A 203 9.19 -31.22 -20.52
C GLU A 203 9.30 -32.60 -19.85
N LYS A 204 8.81 -32.74 -18.61
CA LYS A 204 8.78 -34.01 -17.87
C LYS A 204 7.91 -35.09 -18.51
N TYR A 205 7.00 -34.71 -19.41
CA TYR A 205 6.18 -35.64 -20.18
C TYR A 205 6.77 -35.92 -21.57
N ILE A 206 7.60 -35.02 -22.10
CA ILE A 206 8.34 -35.22 -23.36
C ILE A 206 9.46 -36.25 -23.17
N GLU A 207 10.18 -36.21 -22.03
CA GLU A 207 11.24 -37.19 -21.71
C GLU A 207 10.73 -38.62 -21.41
N LYS A 208 9.41 -38.80 -21.28
CA LYS A 208 8.77 -40.08 -20.94
C LYS A 208 8.06 -40.76 -22.11
N GLY A 209 8.00 -40.12 -23.28
CA GLY A 209 7.48 -40.68 -24.53
C GLY A 209 8.61 -41.05 -25.47
#